data_AF-A0A0G4GMM9-F1
#
_entry.id   AF-A0A0G4GMM9-F1
#
_cell.length_a   1.000
_cell.length_b   1.000
_cell.length_c   1.000
_cell.angle_alpha   90.00
_cell.angle_beta   90.00
_cell.angle_gamma   90.00
#
_symmetry.space_group_name_H-M   'P 1'
#
loop_
_entity.id
_entity.type
_entity.pdbx_description
1 polymer ?
#
loop_
_entity_poly.entity_id
_entity_poly.type
_entity_poly.pdbx_seq_one_letter_code
_entity_poly.pdbx_strand_id
1 'polypeptide(L)'
;MVTMDLRLQIGDAADQGSTEPLLCFKCKRFPVNPRVVCSASRLFCFACINPVLRNQDPKCPCCETRVSSLSAPSQILKTLLENTRWKCPHRTRGCAFTGLQTELIEHLEAGCGEALITCRVPKCGKSLKRKDLQKHLRDPQNAAKHQKLEREEVNKLNSSGLEDSVVQMIRFPCFKERAATCVKGQSLESDEFSFQGHRFYVGLYPEGHADSSEGNAGVLLFKDSDFKKNLTVSMRLAGGSEKTSACFVQDYGELIPGGGEGPEDFVRISELHSVAARRGNMVDIQVRLSACSSPVEDRIFGGGLENEEDVTRLSLRFPDFEAFVGVSSSSGTHIDTQRFFFQGCPFFFRLHPEGRVPGYSSLFMMKCSPDAEQVAHVLVSVIGGKCPMERFEVLRFDQTALRQEVGWERFAKLEDLLDASREGQSHPALELRVRVRAPHRHIPLAIHQGAEAGLQAQVFPQSLPRQQEAKRDGAVVKEEDWLF
;
A
#
# COMPACT_ATOMS: atom_id res chain seq x y z
N MET A 1 18.46 -10.50 7.44
CA MET A 1 17.62 -11.72 7.43
C MET A 1 16.16 -11.28 7.42
N VAL A 2 15.51 -11.39 6.28
CA VAL A 2 14.07 -11.15 6.17
C VAL A 2 13.39 -12.31 6.89
N THR A 3 12.69 -12.04 7.99
CA THR A 3 11.82 -13.06 8.56
C THR A 3 10.64 -13.18 7.61
N MET A 4 10.68 -14.13 6.67
CA MET A 4 9.46 -14.57 6.00
C MET A 4 8.45 -14.89 7.11
N ASP A 5 7.31 -14.19 7.14
CA ASP A 5 6.22 -14.47 8.09
C ASP A 5 5.59 -15.80 7.67
N LEU A 6 6.32 -16.89 7.93
CA LEU A 6 5.96 -18.23 7.56
C LEU A 6 4.84 -18.66 8.51
N ARG A 7 3.61 -18.44 8.05
CA ARG A 7 2.39 -18.78 8.78
C ARG A 7 2.12 -20.27 8.70
N LEU A 8 2.88 -21.04 9.46
CA LEU A 8 2.74 -22.48 9.56
C LEU A 8 1.41 -22.85 10.23
N GLN A 9 0.66 -23.74 9.57
CA GLN A 9 -0.60 -24.30 10.05
C GLN A 9 -0.36 -25.69 10.66
N ILE A 10 -1.30 -26.17 11.47
CA ILE A 10 -1.25 -27.54 12.01
C ILE A 10 -1.09 -28.59 10.89
N GLY A 11 -1.71 -28.32 9.74
CA GLY A 11 -1.61 -29.16 8.57
C GLY A 11 -0.16 -29.39 8.15
N ASP A 12 0.72 -28.39 8.31
CA ASP A 12 2.12 -28.40 7.87
C ASP A 12 3.03 -29.17 8.82
N ALA A 13 2.60 -29.44 10.06
CA ALA A 13 3.39 -30.23 10.99
C ALA A 13 3.58 -31.68 10.48
N ALA A 14 4.77 -32.24 10.72
CA ALA A 14 5.05 -33.62 10.37
C ALA A 14 4.18 -34.59 11.19
N ASP A 15 4.05 -34.30 12.48
CA ASP A 15 3.20 -34.99 13.45
C ASP A 15 2.14 -34.01 14.01
N GLN A 16 0.91 -34.13 13.52
CA GLN A 16 -0.17 -33.21 13.87
C GLN A 16 -0.64 -33.39 15.33
N GLY A 17 -0.59 -34.63 15.86
CA GLY A 17 -1.13 -34.95 17.18
C GLY A 17 -0.30 -34.35 18.31
N SER A 18 1.03 -34.40 18.21
CA SER A 18 1.92 -33.79 19.20
C SER A 18 2.04 -32.27 19.05
N THR A 19 1.66 -31.70 17.91
CA THR A 19 1.83 -30.26 17.60
C THR A 19 0.60 -29.42 17.99
N GLU A 20 -0.60 -30.00 18.08
CA GLU A 20 -1.81 -29.25 18.42
C GLU A 20 -1.71 -28.42 19.72
N PRO A 21 -1.11 -28.93 20.83
CA PRO A 21 -0.93 -28.16 22.06
C PRO A 21 0.04 -26.97 21.92
N LEU A 22 0.87 -26.98 20.87
CA LEU A 22 1.89 -25.96 20.61
C LEU A 22 1.35 -24.75 19.84
N LEU A 23 0.11 -24.81 19.36
CA LEU A 23 -0.50 -23.75 18.57
C LEU A 23 -0.97 -22.58 19.45
N CYS A 24 -0.94 -21.38 18.88
CA CYS A 24 -1.57 -20.22 19.46
C CYS A 24 -3.07 -20.46 19.67
N PHE A 25 -3.54 -20.34 20.92
CA PHE A 25 -4.93 -20.63 21.25
C PHE A 25 -5.93 -19.74 20.51
N LYS A 26 -5.54 -18.49 20.18
CA LYS A 26 -6.39 -17.50 19.50
C LYS A 26 -6.43 -17.67 17.97
N CYS A 27 -5.28 -17.72 17.30
CA CYS A 27 -5.24 -17.79 15.84
C CYS A 27 -5.10 -19.20 15.28
N LYS A 28 -4.93 -20.22 16.13
CA LYS A 28 -4.73 -21.64 15.76
C LYS A 28 -3.55 -21.87 14.80
N ARG A 29 -2.56 -20.97 14.84
CA ARG A 29 -1.30 -21.06 14.07
C ARG A 29 -0.13 -21.22 15.01
N PHE A 30 1.02 -21.61 14.49
CA PHE A 30 2.25 -21.65 15.28
C PHE A 30 2.58 -20.25 15.82
N PRO A 31 2.89 -20.10 17.12
CA PRO A 31 2.98 -18.79 17.74
C PRO A 31 4.25 -18.02 17.36
N VAL A 32 4.10 -16.85 16.74
CA VAL A 32 5.20 -15.89 16.52
C VAL A 32 5.44 -15.12 17.82
N ASN A 33 6.68 -15.18 18.33
CA ASN A 33 7.06 -14.64 19.63
C ASN A 33 6.12 -15.13 20.75
N PRO A 34 6.15 -16.44 21.08
CA PRO A 34 5.16 -17.08 21.94
C PRO A 34 5.12 -16.47 23.34
N ARG A 35 3.92 -16.40 23.92
CA ARG A 35 3.63 -15.99 25.30
C ARG A 35 2.68 -16.96 25.98
N VAL A 36 2.85 -17.10 27.29
CA VAL A 36 1.96 -17.86 28.16
C VAL A 36 1.28 -16.88 29.13
N VAL A 37 -0.02 -17.05 29.34
CA VAL A 37 -0.85 -16.10 30.13
C VAL A 37 -1.67 -16.73 31.24
N CYS A 38 -1.64 -18.06 31.36
CA CYS A 38 -2.42 -18.78 32.38
C CYS A 38 -1.65 -20.03 32.85
N SER A 39 -2.04 -20.56 34.01
CA SER A 39 -1.48 -21.77 34.62
C SER A 39 -1.63 -23.01 33.74
N ALA A 40 -2.63 -23.03 32.84
CA ALA A 40 -2.81 -24.09 31.85
C ALA A 40 -1.73 -24.10 30.74
N SER A 41 -0.71 -23.23 30.82
CA SER A 41 0.44 -23.18 29.91
C SER A 41 0.07 -23.05 28.42
N ARG A 42 -1.06 -22.40 28.13
CA ARG A 42 -1.53 -22.19 26.75
C ARG A 42 -0.71 -21.09 26.08
N LEU A 43 -0.29 -21.37 24.84
CA LEU A 43 0.53 -20.46 24.04
C LEU A 43 -0.33 -19.49 23.25
N PHE A 44 0.18 -18.27 23.09
CA PHE A 44 -0.38 -17.23 22.24
C PHE A 44 0.74 -16.53 21.47
N CYS A 45 0.48 -16.08 20.23
CA CYS A 45 1.37 -15.10 19.59
C CYS A 45 1.33 -13.80 20.41
N PHE A 46 2.46 -13.10 20.53
CA PHE A 46 2.49 -11.79 21.19
C PHE A 46 1.46 -10.82 20.59
N ALA A 47 1.39 -10.73 19.26
CA ALA A 47 0.42 -9.88 18.56
C ALA A 47 -1.05 -10.30 18.80
N CYS A 48 -1.31 -11.58 19.05
CA CYS A 48 -2.66 -12.10 19.30
C CYS A 48 -3.17 -11.74 20.70
N ILE A 49 -2.30 -11.83 21.70
CA ILE A 49 -2.66 -11.62 23.10
C ILE A 49 -2.57 -10.15 23.52
N ASN A 50 -1.67 -9.36 22.91
CA ASN A 50 -1.45 -7.97 23.29
C ASN A 50 -2.73 -7.10 23.27
N PRO A 51 -3.64 -7.20 22.28
CA PRO A 51 -4.90 -6.46 22.33
C PRO A 51 -5.78 -6.80 23.54
N VAL A 52 -5.78 -8.06 23.99
CA VAL A 52 -6.58 -8.52 25.13
C VAL A 52 -6.05 -7.90 26.43
N LEU A 53 -4.74 -7.74 26.54
CA LEU A 53 -4.09 -7.15 27.71
C LEU A 53 -4.32 -5.65 27.87
N ARG A 54 -4.72 -4.96 26.79
CA ARG A 54 -5.03 -3.53 26.83
C ARG A 54 -6.45 -3.24 27.33
N ASN A 55 -7.26 -4.27 27.57
CA ASN A 55 -8.59 -4.11 28.16
C ASN A 55 -8.49 -3.73 29.64
N GLN A 56 -9.47 -2.99 30.16
CA GLN A 56 -9.52 -2.58 31.57
C GLN A 56 -9.54 -3.77 32.53
N ASP A 57 -10.16 -4.89 32.13
CA ASP A 57 -10.13 -6.17 32.84
C ASP A 57 -9.64 -7.29 31.90
N PRO A 58 -8.32 -7.49 31.77
CA PRO A 58 -7.77 -8.44 30.82
C PRO A 58 -8.02 -9.88 31.28
N LYS A 59 -8.92 -10.59 30.59
CA LYS A 59 -9.21 -12.01 30.84
C LYS A 59 -8.52 -12.90 29.82
N CYS A 60 -7.98 -14.03 30.28
CA CYS A 60 -7.37 -15.03 29.42
C CYS A 60 -8.43 -15.61 28.48
N PRO A 61 -8.24 -15.60 27.14
CA PRO A 61 -9.21 -16.15 26.21
C PRO A 61 -9.46 -17.67 26.35
N CYS A 62 -8.63 -18.39 27.11
CA CYS A 62 -8.77 -19.83 27.30
C CYS A 62 -9.51 -20.21 28.58
N CYS A 63 -9.30 -19.48 29.67
CA CYS A 63 -9.80 -19.88 31.00
C CYS A 63 -10.58 -18.77 31.72
N GLU A 64 -10.77 -17.61 31.05
CA GLU A 64 -11.45 -16.42 31.56
C GLU A 64 -10.87 -15.81 32.85
N THR A 65 -9.78 -16.38 33.35
CA THR A 65 -9.07 -15.87 34.53
C THR A 65 -8.39 -14.55 34.19
N ARG A 66 -8.41 -13.62 35.14
CA ARG A 66 -7.71 -12.33 35.03
C ARG A 66 -6.21 -12.56 34.79
N VAL A 67 -5.66 -11.91 33.78
CA VAL A 67 -4.24 -12.01 33.41
C VAL A 67 -3.47 -10.92 34.14
N SER A 68 -2.63 -11.32 35.10
CA SER A 68 -1.77 -10.40 35.85
C SER A 68 -0.42 -10.17 35.19
N SER A 69 0.09 -11.14 34.41
CA SER A 69 1.39 -11.03 33.74
C SER A 69 1.49 -11.90 32.48
N LEU A 70 2.39 -11.49 31.58
CA LEU A 70 2.85 -12.29 30.45
C LEU A 70 4.14 -12.99 30.81
N SER A 71 4.21 -14.30 30.65
CA SER A 71 5.47 -15.04 30.75
C SER A 71 5.94 -15.56 29.39
N ALA A 72 7.25 -15.69 29.25
CA ALA A 72 7.83 -16.48 28.17
C ALA A 72 7.52 -17.97 28.39
N PRO A 73 7.45 -18.80 27.33
CA PRO A 73 7.28 -20.24 27.48
C PRO A 73 8.40 -20.85 28.32
N SER A 74 8.07 -21.94 29.03
CA SER A 74 9.06 -22.73 29.75
C SER A 74 10.12 -23.29 28.79
N GLN A 75 11.30 -23.64 29.31
CA GLN A 75 12.38 -24.16 28.47
C GLN A 75 11.96 -25.43 27.72
N ILE A 76 11.17 -26.31 28.35
CA ILE A 76 10.62 -27.52 27.73
C ILE A 76 9.74 -27.16 26.52
N LEU A 77 8.83 -26.19 26.68
CA LEU A 77 7.98 -25.74 25.57
C LEU A 77 8.80 -25.12 24.44
N LYS A 78 9.84 -24.33 24.75
CA LYS A 78 10.75 -23.80 23.72
C LYS A 78 11.43 -24.93 22.93
N THR A 79 11.99 -25.92 23.62
CA THR A 79 12.62 -27.08 22.99
C THR A 79 11.63 -27.89 22.14
N LEU A 80 10.38 -28.04 22.56
CA LEU A 80 9.34 -28.69 21.75
C LEU A 80 9.00 -27.87 20.50
N LEU A 81 8.85 -26.56 20.64
CA LEU A 81 8.60 -25.65 19.51
C LEU A 81 9.76 -25.71 18.49
N GLU A 82 11.00 -25.67 18.96
CA GLU A 82 12.21 -25.69 18.13
C GLU A 82 12.43 -27.04 17.42
N ASN A 83 12.11 -28.15 18.09
CA ASN A 83 12.27 -29.50 17.54
C ASN A 83 11.06 -29.99 16.73
N THR A 84 10.00 -29.20 16.62
CA THR A 84 8.85 -29.55 15.78
C THR A 84 9.29 -29.60 14.31
N ARG A 85 9.04 -30.74 13.66
CA ARG A 85 9.34 -30.92 12.23
C ARG A 85 8.17 -30.47 11.38
N TRP A 86 8.47 -29.81 10.28
CA TRP A 86 7.54 -29.19 9.36
C TRP A 86 7.72 -29.72 7.95
N LYS A 87 6.61 -30.00 7.29
CA LYS A 87 6.52 -30.31 5.87
C LYS A 87 6.49 -29.00 5.09
N CYS A 88 7.06 -28.99 3.89
CA CYS A 88 6.96 -27.84 3.01
C CYS A 88 5.48 -27.55 2.63
N PRO A 89 5.04 -26.26 2.63
CA PRO A 89 3.69 -25.89 2.20
C PRO A 89 3.35 -26.34 0.78
N HIS A 90 4.35 -26.58 -0.07
CA HIS A 90 4.20 -27.07 -1.44
C HIS A 90 4.16 -28.60 -1.56
N ARG A 91 3.97 -29.34 -0.46
CA ARG A 91 3.87 -30.81 -0.49
C ARG A 91 2.77 -31.34 -1.41
N THR A 92 1.65 -30.62 -1.53
CA THR A 92 0.53 -30.99 -2.40
C THR A 92 0.93 -30.94 -3.89
N ARG A 93 2.04 -30.28 -4.21
CA ARG A 93 2.63 -30.21 -5.55
C ARG A 93 3.78 -31.19 -5.76
N GLY A 94 4.13 -31.97 -4.73
CA GLY A 94 5.16 -33.01 -4.78
C GLY A 94 6.44 -32.70 -3.97
N CYS A 95 6.47 -31.63 -3.17
CA CYS A 95 7.65 -31.37 -2.35
C CYS A 95 7.73 -32.35 -1.18
N ALA A 96 8.79 -33.15 -1.12
CA ALA A 96 9.01 -34.15 -0.07
C ALA A 96 9.74 -33.58 1.17
N PHE A 97 10.08 -32.29 1.18
CA PHE A 97 10.86 -31.69 2.27
C PHE A 97 10.13 -31.79 3.61
N THR A 98 10.83 -32.31 4.63
CA THR A 98 10.40 -32.35 6.03
C THR A 98 11.60 -32.11 6.96
N GLY A 99 11.62 -30.98 7.65
CA GLY A 99 12.76 -30.55 8.48
C GLY A 99 12.33 -29.69 9.67
N LEU A 100 13.28 -29.18 10.44
CA LEU A 100 13.05 -28.20 11.49
C LEU A 100 12.57 -26.86 10.90
N GLN A 101 12.09 -25.95 11.75
CA GLN A 101 11.60 -24.65 11.29
C GLN A 101 12.70 -23.85 10.56
N THR A 102 13.93 -23.86 11.08
CA THR A 102 15.08 -23.20 10.47
C THR A 102 15.41 -23.80 9.11
N GLU A 103 15.48 -25.13 9.02
CA GLU A 103 15.71 -25.85 7.76
C GLU A 103 14.60 -25.58 6.73
N LEU A 104 13.34 -25.42 7.19
CA LEU A 104 12.22 -25.06 6.30
C LEU A 104 12.35 -23.65 5.76
N ILE A 105 12.77 -22.69 6.58
CA ILE A 105 13.03 -21.31 6.14
C ILE A 105 14.15 -21.33 5.09
N GLU A 106 15.27 -21.98 5.38
CA GLU A 106 16.38 -22.16 4.44
C GLU A 106 15.92 -22.84 3.14
N HIS A 107 15.08 -23.86 3.20
CA HIS A 107 14.50 -24.52 2.03
C HIS A 107 13.66 -23.58 1.16
N LEU A 108 12.86 -22.70 1.79
CA LEU A 108 12.01 -21.75 1.08
C LEU A 108 12.85 -20.61 0.48
N GLU A 109 13.85 -20.11 1.22
CA GLU A 109 14.79 -19.08 0.79
C GLU A 109 15.70 -19.57 -0.34
N ALA A 110 16.25 -20.79 -0.25
CA ALA A 110 17.03 -21.43 -1.32
C ALA A 110 16.19 -21.71 -2.58
N GLY A 111 14.87 -21.63 -2.45
CA GLY A 111 13.95 -21.68 -3.56
C GLY A 111 13.42 -23.09 -3.81
N CYS A 112 12.39 -23.49 -3.07
CA CYS A 112 11.64 -24.73 -3.32
C CYS A 112 11.29 -24.89 -4.82
N GLY A 113 11.75 -26.00 -5.43
CA GLY A 113 11.54 -26.27 -6.85
C GLY A 113 10.06 -26.49 -7.25
N GLU A 114 9.21 -26.85 -6.28
CA GLU A 114 7.77 -27.08 -6.45
C GLU A 114 6.92 -25.82 -6.20
N ALA A 115 7.54 -24.72 -5.76
CA ALA A 115 6.88 -23.43 -5.67
C ALA A 115 6.42 -23.00 -7.07
N LEU A 116 5.19 -22.50 -7.19
CA LEU A 116 4.72 -21.91 -8.44
C LEU A 116 5.25 -20.50 -8.53
N ILE A 117 5.89 -20.18 -9.64
CA ILE A 117 6.37 -18.85 -9.97
C ILE A 117 5.81 -18.44 -11.33
N THR A 118 5.48 -17.16 -11.45
CA THR A 118 4.99 -16.59 -12.71
C THR A 118 6.18 -16.19 -13.56
N CYS A 119 6.11 -16.46 -14.86
CA CYS A 119 7.12 -16.00 -15.80
C CYS A 119 7.25 -14.46 -15.74
N ARG A 120 8.47 -13.97 -15.51
CA ARG A 120 8.77 -12.52 -15.41
C ARG A 120 8.67 -11.77 -16.72
N VAL A 121 8.46 -12.46 -17.84
CA VAL A 121 8.26 -11.80 -19.14
C VAL A 121 6.87 -11.16 -19.17
N PRO A 122 6.77 -9.86 -19.45
CA PRO A 122 5.48 -9.16 -19.49
C PRO A 122 4.46 -9.86 -20.37
N LYS A 123 3.22 -9.95 -19.90
CA LYS A 123 2.09 -10.60 -20.58
C LYS A 123 2.28 -12.10 -20.90
N CYS A 124 3.35 -12.75 -20.47
CA CYS A 124 3.45 -14.20 -20.61
C CYS A 124 2.37 -14.89 -19.76
N GLY A 125 2.23 -14.47 -18.50
CA GLY A 125 1.16 -14.90 -17.59
C GLY A 125 1.18 -16.37 -17.18
N LYS A 126 2.15 -17.16 -17.67
CA LYS A 126 2.29 -18.57 -17.30
C LYS A 126 2.80 -18.67 -15.87
N SER A 127 2.11 -19.44 -15.03
CA SER A 127 2.59 -19.87 -13.71
C SER A 127 3.01 -21.32 -13.77
N LEU A 128 4.24 -21.61 -13.36
CA LEU A 128 4.87 -22.92 -13.49
C LEU A 128 5.74 -23.20 -12.27
N LYS A 129 6.11 -24.47 -12.05
CA LYS A 129 7.00 -24.84 -10.95
C LYS A 129 8.36 -24.18 -11.17
N ARG A 130 9.00 -23.72 -10.08
CA ARG A 130 10.30 -23.05 -10.14
C ARG A 130 11.35 -23.87 -10.91
N LYS A 131 11.37 -25.19 -10.70
CA LYS A 131 12.28 -26.11 -11.43
C LYS A 131 12.03 -26.18 -12.95
N ASP A 132 10.80 -25.89 -13.39
CA ASP A 132 10.41 -25.94 -14.80
C ASP A 132 10.60 -24.59 -15.51
N LEU A 133 10.84 -23.50 -14.75
CA LEU A 133 10.98 -22.16 -15.32
C LEU A 133 12.15 -22.06 -16.30
N GLN A 134 13.31 -22.63 -15.96
CA GLN A 134 14.47 -22.60 -16.85
C GLN A 134 14.21 -23.34 -18.17
N LYS A 135 13.48 -24.46 -18.13
CA LYS A 135 13.07 -25.17 -19.34
C LYS A 135 12.11 -24.32 -20.18
N HIS A 136 11.16 -23.64 -19.54
CA HIS A 136 10.24 -22.71 -20.22
C HIS A 136 10.98 -21.55 -20.89
N LEU A 137 12.00 -20.98 -20.26
CA LEU A 137 12.79 -19.87 -20.81
C LEU A 137 13.70 -20.30 -21.98
N ARG A 138 14.23 -21.53 -21.96
CA ARG A 138 15.12 -22.07 -23.00
C ARG A 138 14.39 -22.69 -24.19
N ASP A 139 13.11 -23.01 -24.03
CA ASP A 139 12.30 -23.55 -25.12
C ASP A 139 12.21 -22.54 -26.29
N PRO A 140 12.63 -22.90 -27.52
CA PRO A 140 12.71 -21.95 -28.63
C PRO A 140 11.40 -21.24 -28.97
N GLN A 141 10.26 -21.93 -28.82
CA GLN A 141 8.95 -21.33 -29.10
C GLN A 141 8.59 -20.28 -28.07
N ASN A 142 8.80 -20.58 -26.78
CA ASN A 142 8.60 -19.60 -25.71
C ASN A 142 9.61 -18.46 -25.79
N ALA A 143 10.89 -18.72 -26.10
CA ALA A 143 11.91 -17.69 -26.24
C ALA A 143 11.58 -16.68 -27.35
N ALA A 144 11.13 -17.15 -28.52
CA ALA A 144 10.69 -16.26 -29.60
C ALA A 144 9.44 -15.44 -29.20
N LYS A 145 8.48 -16.06 -28.50
CA LYS A 145 7.32 -15.35 -27.95
C LYS A 145 7.74 -14.29 -26.93
N HIS A 146 8.67 -14.61 -26.04
CA HIS A 146 9.17 -13.69 -25.02
C HIS A 146 9.87 -12.49 -25.64
N GLN A 147 10.77 -12.74 -26.60
CA GLN A 147 11.45 -11.67 -27.32
C GLN A 147 10.46 -10.72 -28.02
N LYS A 148 9.37 -11.25 -28.57
CA LYS A 148 8.30 -10.43 -29.16
C LYS A 148 7.59 -9.57 -28.11
N LEU A 149 7.17 -10.17 -26.99
CA LEU A 149 6.47 -9.45 -25.90
C LEU A 149 7.36 -8.37 -25.25
N GLU A 150 8.63 -8.67 -25.02
CA GLU A 150 9.60 -7.71 -24.50
C GLU A 150 9.78 -6.53 -25.46
N ARG A 151 9.93 -6.80 -26.76
CA ARG A 151 10.03 -5.75 -27.78
C ARG A 151 8.77 -4.89 -27.82
N GLU A 152 7.59 -5.50 -27.75
CA GLU A 152 6.32 -4.77 -27.69
C GLU A 152 6.24 -3.86 -26.46
N GLU A 153 6.63 -4.32 -25.27
CA GLU A 153 6.64 -3.47 -24.07
C GLU A 153 7.69 -2.36 -24.13
N VAL A 154 8.90 -2.67 -24.61
CA VAL A 154 9.96 -1.67 -24.82
C VAL A 154 9.53 -0.60 -25.83
N ASN A 155 8.78 -0.96 -26.88
CA ASN A 155 8.26 0.00 -27.84
C ASN A 155 7.29 1.02 -27.21
N LYS A 156 6.60 0.65 -26.13
CA LYS A 156 5.72 1.58 -25.40
C LYS A 156 6.47 2.67 -24.64
N LEU A 157 7.80 2.57 -24.46
CA LEU A 157 8.61 3.68 -23.93
C LEU A 157 8.47 4.95 -24.79
N ASN A 158 8.14 4.81 -26.08
CA ASN A 158 7.96 5.92 -27.00
C ASN A 158 6.51 6.45 -27.04
N SER A 159 5.57 5.79 -26.35
CA SER A 159 4.16 6.15 -26.35
C SER A 159 3.82 6.86 -25.02
N SER A 160 3.56 8.16 -25.07
CA SER A 160 3.00 8.89 -23.94
C SER A 160 1.49 8.62 -23.80
N GLY A 161 0.97 8.57 -22.56
CA GLY A 161 -0.47 8.68 -22.30
C GLY A 161 -1.26 7.39 -22.05
N LEU A 162 -0.67 6.34 -21.48
CA LEU A 162 -1.45 5.24 -20.90
C LEU A 162 -1.75 5.55 -19.43
N GLU A 163 -3.02 5.53 -19.05
CA GLU A 163 -3.55 5.92 -17.72
C GLU A 163 -2.87 5.19 -16.53
N ASP A 164 -2.26 4.03 -16.80
CA ASP A 164 -1.63 3.16 -15.79
C ASP A 164 -0.10 3.06 -15.93
N SER A 165 0.55 4.05 -16.55
CA SER A 165 2.00 4.06 -16.65
C SER A 165 2.63 5.43 -16.61
N VAL A 166 3.84 5.49 -16.05
CA VAL A 166 4.71 6.68 -16.10
C VAL A 166 5.95 6.34 -16.92
N VAL A 167 6.39 7.29 -17.75
CA VAL A 167 7.69 7.23 -18.42
C VAL A 167 8.54 8.35 -17.85
N GLN A 168 9.63 7.98 -17.18
CA GLN A 168 10.56 8.89 -16.56
C GLN A 168 11.91 8.84 -17.27
N MET A 169 12.50 10.00 -17.53
CA MET A 169 13.90 10.11 -17.96
C MET A 169 14.77 10.32 -16.72
N ILE A 170 15.60 9.34 -16.41
CA ILE A 170 16.51 9.34 -15.26
C ILE A 170 17.88 9.79 -15.74
N ARG A 171 18.47 10.82 -15.12
CA ARG A 171 19.74 11.40 -15.53
C ARG A 171 20.82 11.19 -14.48
N PHE A 172 22.00 10.78 -14.92
CA PHE A 172 23.21 10.64 -14.12
C PHE A 172 24.27 11.63 -14.65
N PRO A 173 24.32 12.86 -14.09
CA PRO A 173 25.32 13.85 -14.47
C PRO A 173 26.70 13.48 -13.92
N CYS A 174 27.76 14.01 -14.56
CA CYS A 174 29.16 13.76 -14.19
C CYS A 174 29.47 12.26 -14.08
N PHE A 175 28.97 11.49 -15.06
CA PHE A 175 28.99 10.04 -14.97
C PHE A 175 30.41 9.49 -14.86
N LYS A 176 31.36 9.97 -15.67
CA LYS A 176 32.74 9.47 -15.68
C LYS A 176 33.44 9.68 -14.34
N GLU A 177 33.30 10.83 -13.70
CA GLU A 177 33.96 11.13 -12.42
C GLU A 177 33.33 10.28 -11.31
N ARG A 178 31.99 10.20 -11.27
CA ARG A 178 31.28 9.40 -10.28
C ARG A 178 31.58 7.91 -10.44
N ALA A 179 31.48 7.39 -11.66
CA ALA A 179 31.74 5.98 -11.96
C ALA A 179 33.20 5.57 -11.69
N ALA A 180 34.18 6.46 -11.92
CA ALA A 180 35.59 6.17 -11.64
C ALA A 180 35.87 5.92 -10.15
N THR A 181 34.99 6.37 -9.25
CA THR A 181 35.09 6.11 -7.80
C THR A 181 34.29 4.88 -7.35
N CYS A 182 33.43 4.34 -8.21
CA CYS A 182 32.64 3.17 -7.90
C CYS A 182 33.50 1.91 -7.98
N VAL A 183 33.26 0.98 -7.07
CA VAL A 183 33.69 -0.41 -7.19
C VAL A 183 32.49 -1.32 -7.43
N LYS A 184 32.73 -2.57 -7.85
CA LYS A 184 31.67 -3.58 -8.02
C LYS A 184 30.77 -3.65 -6.79
N GLY A 185 29.46 -3.59 -6.99
CA GLY A 185 28.45 -3.57 -5.93
C GLY A 185 28.10 -2.17 -5.39
N GLN A 186 28.82 -1.11 -5.78
CA GLN A 186 28.40 0.27 -5.50
C GLN A 186 27.54 0.84 -6.62
N SER A 187 26.52 1.60 -6.26
CA SER A 187 25.62 2.25 -7.21
C SER A 187 25.73 3.76 -7.19
N LEU A 188 25.39 4.35 -8.32
CA LEU A 188 25.01 5.75 -8.46
C LEU A 188 23.48 5.79 -8.35
N GLU A 189 22.98 6.47 -7.34
CA GLU A 189 21.53 6.66 -7.17
C GLU A 189 21.05 7.88 -7.97
N SER A 190 19.85 7.77 -8.51
CA SER A 190 19.11 8.88 -9.11
C SER A 190 18.33 9.67 -8.07
N ASP A 191 17.78 10.81 -8.49
CA ASP A 191 16.69 11.45 -7.74
C ASP A 191 15.47 10.52 -7.64
N GLU A 192 14.67 10.72 -6.59
CA GLU A 192 13.42 10.02 -6.40
C GLU A 192 12.34 10.51 -7.37
N PHE A 193 11.45 9.61 -7.78
CA PHE A 193 10.25 9.92 -8.54
C PHE A 193 9.05 9.12 -8.03
N SER A 194 7.85 9.59 -8.34
CA SER A 194 6.62 8.99 -7.85
C SER A 194 5.86 8.21 -8.92
N PHE A 195 5.30 7.06 -8.55
CA PHE A 195 4.40 6.27 -9.37
C PHE A 195 3.27 5.71 -8.49
N GLN A 196 2.01 5.99 -8.85
CA GLN A 196 0.82 5.62 -8.06
C GLN A 196 0.90 6.03 -6.58
N GLY A 197 1.48 7.19 -6.28
CA GLY A 197 1.64 7.70 -4.90
C GLY A 197 2.82 7.09 -4.11
N HIS A 198 3.62 6.23 -4.74
CA HIS A 198 4.78 5.58 -4.13
C HIS A 198 6.09 6.10 -4.71
N ARG A 199 7.12 6.20 -3.87
CA ARG A 199 8.46 6.71 -4.26
C ARG A 199 9.38 5.59 -4.72
N PHE A 200 10.08 5.87 -5.82
CA PHE A 200 11.06 4.99 -6.45
C PHE A 200 12.32 5.79 -6.81
N TYR A 201 13.44 5.09 -6.93
CA TYR A 201 14.68 5.63 -7.49
C TYR A 201 15.41 4.52 -8.26
N VAL A 202 16.37 4.89 -9.09
CA VAL A 202 17.17 3.95 -9.88
C VAL A 202 18.60 3.95 -9.37
N GLY A 203 19.14 2.77 -9.09
CA GLY A 203 20.56 2.57 -8.85
C GLY A 203 21.25 2.05 -10.10
N LEU A 204 22.18 2.81 -10.64
CA LEU A 204 23.07 2.40 -11.73
C LEU A 204 24.38 1.90 -11.13
N TYR A 205 24.77 0.66 -11.42
CA TYR A 205 26.00 0.03 -10.93
C TYR A 205 27.03 -0.01 -12.07
N PRO A 206 27.95 0.98 -12.19
CA PRO A 206 28.82 1.08 -13.36
C PRO A 206 29.74 -0.12 -13.52
N GLU A 207 30.30 -0.61 -12.40
CA GLU A 207 31.17 -1.78 -12.32
C GLU A 207 30.39 -3.09 -12.06
N GLY A 208 29.07 -3.05 -12.24
CA GLY A 208 28.17 -4.19 -12.00
C GLY A 208 27.70 -4.32 -10.55
N HIS A 209 26.56 -4.99 -10.38
CA HIS A 209 26.08 -5.49 -9.09
C HIS A 209 26.98 -6.65 -8.61
N ALA A 210 26.82 -7.11 -7.37
CA ALA A 210 27.63 -8.20 -6.80
C ALA A 210 27.70 -9.44 -7.72
N ASP A 211 26.55 -9.79 -8.31
CA ASP A 211 26.36 -10.98 -9.15
C ASP A 211 26.53 -10.73 -10.65
N SER A 212 26.75 -9.48 -11.07
CA SER A 212 26.96 -9.13 -12.48
C SER A 212 28.22 -9.78 -13.05
N SER A 213 28.18 -10.11 -14.34
CA SER A 213 29.34 -10.56 -15.10
C SER A 213 30.36 -9.42 -15.24
N GLU A 214 31.65 -9.76 -15.30
CA GLU A 214 32.72 -8.77 -15.43
C GLU A 214 32.56 -7.91 -16.70
N GLY A 215 32.71 -6.59 -16.55
CA GLY A 215 32.59 -5.62 -17.64
C GLY A 215 31.16 -5.22 -18.01
N ASN A 216 30.16 -5.72 -17.28
CA ASN A 216 28.77 -5.27 -17.41
C ASN A 216 28.35 -4.39 -16.24
N ALA A 217 27.57 -3.37 -16.57
CA ALA A 217 26.88 -2.53 -15.61
C ALA A 217 25.47 -3.06 -15.33
N GLY A 218 25.04 -2.95 -14.08
CA GLY A 218 23.69 -3.30 -13.64
C GLY A 218 22.81 -2.08 -13.46
N VAL A 219 21.49 -2.24 -13.59
CA VAL A 219 20.51 -1.20 -13.30
C VAL A 219 19.35 -1.79 -12.51
N LEU A 220 19.10 -1.27 -11.32
CA LEU A 220 18.03 -1.73 -10.43
C LEU A 220 17.06 -0.60 -10.15
N LEU A 221 15.77 -0.92 -10.09
CA LEU A 221 14.72 -0.01 -9.63
C LEU A 221 14.39 -0.34 -8.18
N PHE A 222 14.60 0.63 -7.30
CA PHE A 222 14.36 0.56 -5.87
C PHE A 222 13.02 1.19 -5.51
N LYS A 223 12.35 0.63 -4.50
CA LYS A 223 11.19 1.28 -3.86
C LYS A 223 11.58 1.81 -2.48
N ASP A 224 11.18 3.03 -2.16
CA ASP A 224 11.37 3.61 -0.82
C ASP A 224 10.09 3.55 0.04
N SER A 225 9.06 2.86 -0.46
CA SER A 225 7.76 2.76 0.20
C SER A 225 7.27 1.32 0.26
N ASP A 226 6.13 1.10 0.90
CA ASP A 226 5.48 -0.20 1.03
C ASP A 226 4.64 -0.57 -0.21
N PHE A 227 5.12 -0.26 -1.42
CA PHE A 227 4.47 -0.67 -2.66
C PHE A 227 4.40 -2.21 -2.74
N LYS A 228 3.19 -2.78 -2.88
CA LYS A 228 2.93 -4.23 -2.86
C LYS A 228 2.18 -4.74 -4.09
N LYS A 229 2.46 -4.18 -5.27
CA LYS A 229 1.87 -4.65 -6.52
C LYS A 229 2.93 -5.24 -7.44
N ASN A 230 2.46 -6.03 -8.41
CA ASN A 230 3.25 -6.41 -9.56
C ASN A 230 3.51 -5.19 -10.44
N LEU A 231 4.78 -4.95 -10.74
CA LEU A 231 5.25 -3.85 -11.58
C LEU A 231 5.87 -4.41 -12.85
N THR A 232 5.37 -3.96 -14.00
CA THR A 232 6.08 -4.11 -15.27
C THR A 232 7.04 -2.95 -15.42
N VAL A 233 8.32 -3.25 -15.53
CA VAL A 233 9.40 -2.28 -15.67
C VAL A 233 10.03 -2.45 -17.05
N SER A 234 10.12 -1.36 -17.80
CA SER A 234 10.90 -1.30 -19.05
C SER A 234 11.97 -0.25 -18.92
N MET A 235 13.21 -0.58 -19.27
CA MET A 235 14.35 0.34 -19.19
C MET A 235 15.06 0.40 -20.54
N ARG A 236 15.57 1.57 -20.92
CA ARG A 236 16.38 1.78 -22.12
C ARG A 236 17.47 2.81 -21.87
N LEU A 237 18.71 2.52 -22.29
CA LEU A 237 19.79 3.50 -22.30
C LEU A 237 19.60 4.49 -23.46
N ALA A 238 19.42 5.77 -23.16
CA ALA A 238 19.16 6.77 -24.18
C ALA A 238 20.44 7.13 -24.97
N GLY A 239 20.42 6.86 -26.28
CA GLY A 239 21.59 7.01 -27.16
C GLY A 239 22.48 5.76 -27.24
N GLY A 240 22.06 4.66 -26.60
CA GLY A 240 22.63 3.32 -26.78
C GLY A 240 22.04 2.58 -27.98
N SER A 241 22.51 1.35 -28.22
CA SER A 241 21.93 0.48 -29.25
C SER A 241 20.53 -0.02 -28.84
N GLU A 242 19.67 -0.45 -29.78
CA GLU A 242 18.35 -1.01 -29.43
C GLU A 242 18.44 -2.21 -28.46
N LYS A 243 19.58 -2.90 -28.46
CA LYS A 243 19.87 -4.02 -27.56
C LYS A 243 20.08 -3.60 -26.11
N THR A 244 20.26 -2.31 -25.82
CA THR A 244 20.39 -1.75 -24.47
C THR A 244 19.03 -1.43 -23.85
N SER A 245 18.14 -2.41 -23.90
CA SER A 245 16.84 -2.34 -23.25
C SER A 245 16.54 -3.63 -22.52
N ALA A 246 15.79 -3.50 -21.42
CA ALA A 246 15.37 -4.62 -20.61
C ALA A 246 13.90 -4.43 -20.24
N CYS A 247 13.17 -5.53 -20.10
CA CYS A 247 11.81 -5.48 -19.60
C CYS A 247 11.50 -6.71 -18.75
N PHE A 248 10.90 -6.48 -17.59
CA PHE A 248 10.56 -7.54 -16.65
C PHE A 248 9.33 -7.18 -15.83
N VAL A 249 8.70 -8.20 -15.25
CA VAL A 249 7.63 -8.07 -14.25
C VAL A 249 8.17 -8.57 -12.92
N GLN A 250 8.01 -7.76 -11.88
CA GLN A 250 8.42 -8.10 -10.52
C GLN A 250 7.28 -7.83 -9.53
N ASP A 251 7.07 -8.76 -8.60
CA ASP A 251 6.24 -8.52 -7.43
C ASP A 251 7.07 -7.71 -6.42
N TYR A 252 6.78 -6.41 -6.34
CA TYR A 252 7.45 -5.55 -5.37
C TYR A 252 6.90 -5.74 -3.96
N GLY A 253 5.79 -6.47 -3.76
CA GLY A 253 5.27 -6.80 -2.43
C GLY A 253 6.15 -7.75 -1.62
N GLU A 254 6.99 -8.53 -2.30
CA GLU A 254 7.98 -9.41 -1.67
C GLU A 254 9.25 -8.66 -1.23
N LEU A 255 9.51 -7.47 -1.80
CA LEU A 255 10.66 -6.65 -1.45
C LEU A 255 10.38 -5.81 -0.20
N ILE A 256 11.40 -5.62 0.63
CA ILE A 256 11.37 -4.64 1.72
C ILE A 256 11.50 -3.20 1.15
N PRO A 257 11.05 -2.16 1.87
CA PRO A 257 11.45 -0.79 1.55
C PRO A 257 12.99 -0.67 1.51
N GLY A 258 13.51 0.01 0.49
CA GLY A 258 14.93 0.05 0.14
C GLY A 258 15.42 -1.14 -0.69
N GLY A 259 14.56 -2.14 -0.96
CA GLY A 259 14.87 -3.24 -1.87
C GLY A 259 14.69 -2.83 -3.34
N GLY A 260 15.53 -3.36 -4.21
CA GLY A 260 15.48 -3.12 -5.66
C GLY A 260 15.63 -4.37 -6.49
N GLU A 261 15.11 -4.33 -7.71
CA GLU A 261 15.19 -5.40 -8.70
C GLU A 261 15.51 -4.80 -10.07
N GLY A 262 16.29 -5.52 -10.88
CA GLY A 262 16.54 -5.15 -12.26
C GLY A 262 17.58 -6.03 -12.93
N PRO A 263 17.92 -5.74 -14.20
CA PRO A 263 18.97 -6.46 -14.93
C PRO A 263 20.35 -6.20 -14.30
N GLU A 264 20.95 -7.27 -13.77
CA GLU A 264 22.34 -7.26 -13.27
C GLU A 264 23.35 -7.03 -14.40
N ASP A 265 23.09 -7.60 -15.58
CA ASP A 265 23.90 -7.43 -16.79
C ASP A 265 23.12 -6.57 -17.82
N PHE A 266 22.85 -5.30 -17.48
CA PHE A 266 22.04 -4.41 -18.32
C PHE A 266 22.75 -4.01 -19.62
N VAL A 267 24.00 -3.56 -19.51
CA VAL A 267 24.79 -3.03 -20.64
C VAL A 267 26.28 -3.15 -20.34
N ARG A 268 27.12 -3.26 -21.37
CA ARG A 268 28.58 -3.22 -21.19
C ARG A 268 29.02 -1.84 -20.69
N ILE A 269 29.96 -1.80 -19.74
CA ILE A 269 30.46 -0.53 -19.18
C ILE A 269 31.09 0.37 -20.26
N SER A 270 31.73 -0.22 -21.27
CA SER A 270 32.29 0.52 -22.40
C SER A 270 31.23 1.25 -23.24
N GLU A 271 30.01 0.71 -23.33
CA GLU A 271 28.89 1.38 -24.01
C GLU A 271 28.35 2.53 -23.16
N LEU A 272 28.27 2.41 -21.83
CA LEU A 272 27.95 3.53 -20.94
C LEU A 272 28.94 4.68 -21.09
N HIS A 273 30.25 4.39 -21.07
CA HIS A 273 31.27 5.42 -21.28
C HIS A 273 31.17 6.07 -22.67
N SER A 274 30.86 5.29 -23.71
CA SER A 274 30.63 5.80 -25.06
C SER A 274 29.44 6.76 -25.13
N VAL A 275 28.31 6.37 -24.52
CA VAL A 275 27.10 7.22 -24.43
C VAL A 275 27.41 8.48 -23.62
N ALA A 276 28.06 8.37 -22.46
CA ALA A 276 28.46 9.50 -21.64
C ALA A 276 29.36 10.47 -22.41
N ALA A 277 30.35 9.96 -23.15
CA ALA A 277 31.25 10.79 -23.95
C ALA A 277 30.51 11.60 -25.02
N ARG A 278 29.51 11.01 -25.69
CA ARG A 278 28.70 11.69 -26.71
C ARG A 278 27.73 12.74 -26.13
N ARG A 279 27.36 12.62 -24.85
CA ARG A 279 26.32 13.43 -24.21
C ARG A 279 26.85 14.38 -23.14
N GLY A 280 28.10 14.81 -23.25
CA GLY A 280 28.68 15.77 -22.31
C GLY A 280 28.85 15.20 -20.91
N ASN A 281 29.29 13.94 -20.82
CA ASN A 281 29.54 13.22 -19.59
C ASN A 281 28.29 12.94 -18.73
N MET A 282 27.18 12.64 -19.40
CA MET A 282 25.90 12.32 -18.78
C MET A 282 25.35 11.02 -19.35
N VAL A 283 24.76 10.21 -18.48
CA VAL A 283 24.02 9.01 -18.87
C VAL A 283 22.55 9.22 -18.57
N ASP A 284 21.69 8.97 -19.55
CA ASP A 284 20.24 9.02 -19.39
C ASP A 284 19.66 7.61 -19.55
N ILE A 285 18.82 7.20 -18.63
CA ILE A 285 18.06 5.95 -18.68
C ILE A 285 16.58 6.29 -18.72
N GLN A 286 15.90 5.87 -19.77
CA GLN A 286 14.46 5.98 -19.87
C GLN A 286 13.82 4.78 -19.17
N VAL A 287 12.96 5.05 -18.18
CA VAL A 287 12.27 4.02 -17.40
C VAL A 287 10.77 4.18 -17.59
N ARG A 288 10.08 3.09 -17.92
CA ARG A 288 8.62 3.01 -17.91
C ARG A 288 8.17 2.06 -16.82
N LEU A 289 7.33 2.57 -15.92
CA LEU A 289 6.65 1.76 -14.92
C LEU A 289 5.20 1.60 -15.32
N SER A 290 4.69 0.37 -15.24
CA SER A 290 3.28 0.10 -15.47
C SER A 290 2.78 -0.97 -14.49
N ALA A 291 1.70 -0.65 -13.80
CA ALA A 291 0.99 -1.55 -12.90
C ALA A 291 -0.49 -1.22 -13.04
N CYS A 292 -1.36 -2.22 -12.92
CA CYS A 292 -2.80 -1.97 -12.94
C CYS A 292 -3.15 -0.98 -11.81
N SER A 293 -3.79 0.14 -12.17
CA SER A 293 -4.35 1.08 -11.19
C SER A 293 -5.45 0.40 -10.39
N SER A 294 -6.24 -0.45 -11.06
CA SER A 294 -7.17 -1.36 -10.42
C SER A 294 -6.39 -2.29 -9.49
N PRO A 295 -6.71 -2.36 -8.19
CA PRO A 295 -6.15 -3.39 -7.33
C PRO A 295 -6.38 -4.74 -8.01
N VAL A 296 -5.29 -5.46 -8.26
CA VAL A 296 -5.35 -6.86 -8.69
C VAL A 296 -5.98 -7.58 -7.51
N GLU A 297 -7.30 -7.73 -7.51
CA GLU A 297 -8.04 -8.35 -6.43
C GLU A 297 -7.47 -9.75 -6.14
N ASP A 298 -7.03 -9.96 -4.91
CA ASP A 298 -7.48 -11.16 -4.20
C ASP A 298 -9.01 -11.15 -4.29
N ARG A 299 -9.57 -12.06 -5.10
CA ARG A 299 -10.99 -12.19 -5.47
C ARG A 299 -11.94 -12.49 -4.29
N ILE A 300 -11.76 -11.87 -3.13
CA ILE A 300 -12.65 -12.00 -1.97
C ILE A 300 -13.17 -10.65 -1.45
N PHE A 301 -12.54 -9.50 -1.72
CA PHE A 301 -13.08 -8.21 -1.25
C PHE A 301 -12.87 -7.08 -2.26
N GLY A 302 -13.89 -6.79 -3.07
CA GLY A 302 -13.82 -5.84 -4.18
C GLY A 302 -14.30 -4.43 -3.86
N GLY A 303 -13.53 -3.45 -4.31
CA GLY A 303 -13.89 -2.03 -4.33
C GLY A 303 -12.96 -1.26 -5.27
N GLY A 304 -13.50 -0.73 -6.37
CA GLY A 304 -12.74 0.03 -7.37
C GLY A 304 -12.53 1.49 -6.95
N LEU A 305 -11.39 2.07 -7.36
CA LEU A 305 -10.99 3.45 -7.13
C LEU A 305 -10.73 4.13 -8.49
N GLU A 306 -11.43 5.23 -8.78
CA GLU A 306 -11.13 6.13 -9.92
C GLU A 306 -10.83 7.52 -9.37
N ASN A 307 -9.74 8.15 -9.79
CA ASN A 307 -9.38 9.52 -9.41
C ASN A 307 -9.40 10.44 -10.65
N GLU A 308 -10.37 11.34 -10.72
CA GLU A 308 -10.24 12.60 -11.48
C GLU A 308 -9.55 13.62 -10.56
N GLU A 309 -8.89 14.67 -11.11
CA GLU A 309 -7.93 15.53 -10.39
C GLU A 309 -8.38 16.13 -9.04
N ASP A 310 -9.68 16.11 -8.70
CA ASP A 310 -10.21 16.51 -7.39
C ASP A 310 -11.30 15.58 -6.81
N VAL A 311 -11.60 14.45 -7.46
CA VAL A 311 -12.70 13.56 -7.09
C VAL A 311 -12.19 12.13 -6.93
N THR A 312 -12.27 11.61 -5.71
CA THR A 312 -12.04 10.20 -5.41
C THR A 312 -13.37 9.45 -5.48
N ARG A 313 -13.50 8.50 -6.41
CA ARG A 313 -14.65 7.61 -6.51
C ARG A 313 -14.30 6.26 -5.87
N LEU A 314 -15.15 5.78 -4.98
CA LEU A 314 -15.02 4.49 -4.29
C LEU A 314 -16.26 3.64 -4.57
N SER A 315 -16.08 2.36 -4.84
CA SER A 315 -17.15 1.36 -4.65
C SER A 315 -16.85 0.56 -3.38
N LEU A 316 -17.76 0.63 -2.40
CA LEU A 316 -17.65 -0.07 -1.13
C LEU A 316 -18.60 -1.27 -1.17
N ARG A 317 -18.05 -2.48 -1.15
CA ARG A 317 -18.85 -3.71 -1.15
C ARG A 317 -18.76 -4.42 0.19
N PHE A 318 -19.91 -4.74 0.76
CA PHE A 318 -20.06 -5.47 2.02
C PHE A 318 -20.65 -6.85 1.72
N PRO A 319 -19.81 -7.87 1.44
CA PRO A 319 -20.30 -9.23 1.24
C PRO A 319 -20.89 -9.76 2.54
N ASP A 320 -21.90 -10.64 2.42
CA ASP A 320 -22.57 -11.27 3.56
C ASP A 320 -23.15 -10.25 4.56
N PHE A 321 -23.53 -9.06 4.08
CA PHE A 321 -24.10 -7.99 4.92
C PHE A 321 -25.28 -8.49 5.77
N GLU A 322 -26.15 -9.31 5.19
CA GLU A 322 -27.29 -9.92 5.88
C GLU A 322 -26.86 -10.87 7.01
N ALA A 323 -25.83 -11.70 6.78
CA ALA A 323 -25.30 -12.59 7.80
C ALA A 323 -24.67 -11.79 8.95
N PHE A 324 -23.98 -10.70 8.63
CA PHE A 324 -23.39 -9.81 9.63
C PHE A 324 -24.45 -9.14 10.51
N VAL A 325 -25.54 -8.66 9.90
CA VAL A 325 -26.68 -8.08 10.63
C VAL A 325 -27.29 -9.12 11.57
N GLY A 326 -27.52 -10.36 11.11
CA GLY A 326 -28.15 -11.41 11.91
C GLY A 326 -27.36 -11.87 13.15
N VAL A 327 -26.03 -11.71 13.15
CA VAL A 327 -25.15 -12.08 14.28
C VAL A 327 -24.99 -10.92 15.29
N SER A 328 -25.25 -9.70 14.85
CA SER A 328 -25.03 -8.49 15.63
C SER A 328 -26.25 -8.14 16.49
N SER A 329 -26.50 -8.84 17.59
CA SER A 329 -27.56 -8.44 18.53
C SER A 329 -27.13 -7.36 19.54
N SER A 330 -25.94 -6.77 19.39
CA SER A 330 -25.37 -5.79 20.33
C SER A 330 -25.01 -4.49 19.64
N SER A 331 -25.56 -3.38 20.13
CA SER A 331 -25.18 -2.02 19.74
C SER A 331 -23.66 -1.83 19.86
N GLY A 332 -22.96 -1.76 18.73
CA GLY A 332 -21.51 -1.52 18.70
C GLY A 332 -20.74 -2.29 17.62
N THR A 333 -21.35 -3.27 16.94
CA THR A 333 -20.71 -3.88 15.77
C THR A 333 -20.59 -2.86 14.63
N HIS A 334 -19.54 -3.03 13.84
CA HIS A 334 -19.28 -2.20 12.67
C HIS A 334 -18.43 -2.95 11.65
N ILE A 335 -18.50 -2.48 10.42
CA ILE A 335 -17.68 -2.96 9.31
C ILE A 335 -16.83 -1.79 8.83
N ASP A 336 -15.51 -1.95 8.93
CA ASP A 336 -14.54 -0.98 8.42
C ASP A 336 -14.15 -1.34 6.99
N THR A 337 -14.14 -0.35 6.10
CA THR A 337 -13.65 -0.53 4.74
C THR A 337 -12.12 -0.52 4.71
N GLN A 338 -11.56 -0.85 3.54
CA GLN A 338 -10.15 -0.57 3.29
C GLN A 338 -9.86 0.93 3.38
N ARG A 339 -8.61 1.25 3.69
CA ARG A 339 -8.13 2.62 3.72
C ARG A 339 -7.96 3.16 2.32
N PHE A 340 -8.29 4.44 2.12
CA PHE A 340 -8.03 5.20 0.91
C PHE A 340 -7.35 6.52 1.27
N PHE A 341 -6.69 7.16 0.31
CA PHE A 341 -6.06 8.46 0.52
C PHE A 341 -6.90 9.56 -0.11
N PHE A 342 -7.12 10.64 0.64
CA PHE A 342 -7.76 11.86 0.16
C PHE A 342 -6.95 13.05 0.64
N GLN A 343 -6.53 13.92 -0.30
CA GLN A 343 -5.62 15.05 -0.02
C GLN A 343 -4.36 14.63 0.77
N GLY A 344 -3.77 13.49 0.40
CA GLY A 344 -2.57 12.94 1.05
C GLY A 344 -2.79 12.32 2.43
N CYS A 345 -4.02 12.36 2.97
CA CYS A 345 -4.34 11.80 4.28
C CYS A 345 -5.09 10.47 4.17
N PRO A 346 -4.79 9.47 5.02
CA PRO A 346 -5.47 8.19 5.02
C PRO A 346 -6.84 8.24 5.72
N PHE A 347 -7.87 7.72 5.06
CA PHE A 347 -9.25 7.59 5.53
C PHE A 347 -9.78 6.17 5.35
N PHE A 348 -10.87 5.83 6.05
CA PHE A 348 -11.72 4.67 5.75
C PHE A 348 -13.17 4.98 6.09
N PHE A 349 -14.12 4.19 5.60
CA PHE A 349 -15.52 4.25 6.00
C PHE A 349 -15.83 3.18 7.04
N ARG A 350 -16.71 3.52 7.98
CA ARG A 350 -17.23 2.64 9.01
C ARG A 350 -18.74 2.58 8.92
N LEU A 351 -19.28 1.41 8.61
CA LEU A 351 -20.71 1.15 8.55
C LEU A 351 -21.16 0.45 9.84
N HIS A 352 -22.14 1.03 10.53
CA HIS A 352 -22.86 0.40 11.64
C HIS A 352 -24.24 -0.04 11.13
N PRO A 353 -24.47 -1.33 10.89
CA PRO A 353 -25.73 -1.78 10.29
C PRO A 353 -26.96 -1.46 11.16
N GLU A 354 -26.89 -1.67 12.47
CA GLU A 354 -27.96 -1.28 13.40
C GLU A 354 -27.89 0.19 13.85
N GLY A 355 -26.85 0.89 13.37
CA GLY A 355 -26.57 2.29 13.67
C GLY A 355 -26.54 2.65 15.15
N ARG A 356 -26.62 3.95 15.41
CA ARG A 356 -26.82 4.54 16.76
C ARG A 356 -28.27 4.90 17.04
N VAL A 357 -29.09 4.97 15.98
CA VAL A 357 -30.50 5.30 16.04
C VAL A 357 -31.29 4.05 15.66
N PRO A 358 -32.19 3.54 16.54
CA PRO A 358 -32.97 2.35 16.25
C PRO A 358 -33.67 2.40 14.88
N GLY A 359 -33.49 1.34 14.10
CA GLY A 359 -34.06 1.18 12.75
C GLY A 359 -33.27 1.84 11.61
N TYR A 360 -32.18 2.56 11.91
CA TYR A 360 -31.32 3.18 10.91
C TYR A 360 -29.89 2.69 11.05
N SER A 361 -29.23 2.47 9.92
CA SER A 361 -27.79 2.30 9.86
C SER A 361 -27.08 3.65 9.99
N SER A 362 -25.84 3.63 10.46
CA SER A 362 -24.96 4.80 10.49
C SER A 362 -23.72 4.57 9.64
N LEU A 363 -23.25 5.61 8.93
CA LEU A 363 -22.07 5.55 8.09
C LEU A 363 -21.16 6.73 8.40
N PHE A 364 -19.94 6.44 8.85
CA PHE A 364 -18.95 7.45 9.22
C PHE A 364 -17.72 7.34 8.35
N MET A 365 -17.12 8.47 8.00
CA MET A 365 -15.79 8.56 7.44
C MET A 365 -14.80 8.85 8.56
N MET A 366 -13.68 8.12 8.57
CA MET A 366 -12.74 8.04 9.69
C MET A 366 -11.35 8.49 9.25
N LYS A 367 -10.79 9.52 9.88
CA LYS A 367 -9.42 10.00 9.65
C LYS A 367 -8.40 9.16 10.43
N CYS A 368 -7.36 8.64 9.75
CA CYS A 368 -6.35 7.78 10.38
C CYS A 368 -5.13 8.52 10.97
N SER A 369 -4.96 9.82 10.67
CA SER A 369 -3.76 10.59 11.02
C SER A 369 -4.14 11.99 11.54
N PRO A 370 -3.43 12.54 12.55
CA PRO A 370 -3.62 13.91 13.03
C PRO A 370 -2.90 14.89 12.09
N ASP A 371 -3.35 14.97 10.85
CA ASP A 371 -2.82 15.91 9.87
C ASP A 371 -3.67 17.20 9.83
N ALA A 372 -3.38 18.07 8.86
CA ALA A 372 -4.11 19.33 8.61
C ALA A 372 -5.65 19.20 8.60
N GLU A 373 -6.33 20.31 8.80
CA GLU A 373 -7.80 20.38 8.78
C GLU A 373 -8.26 19.99 7.38
N GLN A 374 -9.22 19.08 7.29
CA GLN A 374 -9.71 18.61 6.00
C GLN A 374 -11.22 18.74 5.93
N VAL A 375 -11.67 19.22 4.78
CA VAL A 375 -13.08 19.33 4.43
C VAL A 375 -13.30 18.46 3.21
N ALA A 376 -14.29 17.59 3.28
CA ALA A 376 -14.64 16.67 2.22
C ALA A 376 -16.12 16.80 1.88
N HIS A 377 -16.44 16.98 0.60
CA HIS A 377 -17.79 16.85 0.07
C HIS A 377 -18.00 15.37 -0.26
N VAL A 378 -18.88 14.70 0.46
CA VAL A 378 -19.11 13.25 0.33
C VAL A 378 -20.52 13.01 -0.18
N LEU A 379 -20.61 12.35 -1.33
CA LEU A 379 -21.85 11.81 -1.89
C LEU A 379 -21.80 10.29 -1.80
N VAL A 380 -22.80 9.67 -1.17
CA VAL A 380 -22.94 8.22 -1.07
C VAL A 380 -24.24 7.81 -1.76
N SER A 381 -24.15 6.89 -2.72
CA SER A 381 -25.26 6.28 -3.42
C SER A 381 -25.34 4.80 -3.06
N VAL A 382 -26.49 4.32 -2.59
CA VAL A 382 -26.75 2.89 -2.39
C VAL A 382 -27.11 2.27 -3.74
N ILE A 383 -26.43 1.18 -4.10
CA ILE A 383 -26.66 0.46 -5.36
C ILE A 383 -27.55 -0.75 -5.09
N GLY A 384 -28.61 -0.89 -5.90
CA GLY A 384 -29.67 -1.87 -5.67
C GLY A 384 -30.78 -1.31 -4.77
N GLY A 385 -31.83 -2.10 -4.60
CA GLY A 385 -33.05 -1.72 -3.89
C GLY A 385 -34.09 -1.08 -4.80
N LYS A 386 -35.36 -1.18 -4.40
CA LYS A 386 -36.50 -0.58 -5.12
C LYS A 386 -36.45 0.94 -5.20
N CYS A 387 -35.69 1.59 -4.32
CA CYS A 387 -35.52 3.03 -4.29
C CYS A 387 -34.03 3.38 -4.29
N PRO A 388 -33.50 3.96 -5.38
CA PRO A 388 -32.14 4.48 -5.38
C PRO A 388 -32.02 5.55 -4.29
N MET A 389 -31.09 5.37 -3.36
CA MET A 389 -30.86 6.28 -2.25
C MET A 389 -29.53 7.01 -2.47
N GLU A 390 -29.57 8.33 -2.47
CA GLU A 390 -28.37 9.18 -2.49
C GLU A 390 -28.36 10.13 -1.28
N ARG A 391 -27.19 10.27 -0.65
CA ARG A 391 -26.96 11.15 0.50
C ARG A 391 -25.72 11.99 0.25
N PHE A 392 -25.86 13.29 0.44
CA PHE A 392 -24.77 14.25 0.33
C PHE A 392 -24.53 14.94 1.67
N GLU A 393 -23.26 15.08 2.07
CA GLU A 393 -22.86 15.83 3.26
C GLU A 393 -21.47 16.44 3.11
N VAL A 394 -21.23 17.55 3.80
CA VAL A 394 -19.92 18.19 3.91
C VAL A 394 -19.32 17.79 5.26
N LEU A 395 -18.32 16.92 5.22
CA LEU A 395 -17.64 16.41 6.40
C LEU A 395 -16.44 17.31 6.73
N ARG A 396 -16.31 17.71 7.99
CA ARG A 396 -15.18 18.53 8.49
C ARG A 396 -14.42 17.74 9.55
N PHE A 397 -13.12 17.58 9.34
CA PHE A 397 -12.22 16.88 10.23
C PHE A 397 -11.28 17.85 10.92
N ASP A 398 -11.28 17.83 12.25
CA ASP A 398 -10.37 18.61 13.09
C ASP A 398 -8.92 18.14 12.91
N GLN A 399 -7.96 19.05 13.05
CA GLN A 399 -6.53 18.75 13.05
C GLN A 399 -6.11 17.84 14.21
N THR A 400 -6.76 18.00 15.36
CA THR A 400 -6.30 17.42 16.63
C THR A 400 -6.94 16.07 16.95
N ALA A 401 -8.05 15.73 16.30
CA ALA A 401 -8.85 14.56 16.63
C ALA A 401 -8.45 13.33 15.79
N LEU A 402 -7.59 12.49 16.35
CA LEU A 402 -7.35 11.14 15.85
C LEU A 402 -8.63 10.30 15.94
N ARG A 403 -9.01 9.65 14.83
CA ARG A 403 -10.20 8.78 14.74
C ARG A 403 -11.53 9.51 15.02
N GLN A 404 -11.64 10.76 14.60
CA GLN A 404 -12.92 11.45 14.59
C GLN A 404 -13.91 10.73 13.65
N GLU A 405 -15.09 10.39 14.17
CA GLU A 405 -16.19 9.84 13.37
C GLU A 405 -17.04 11.00 12.85
N VAL A 406 -17.02 11.23 11.53
CA VAL A 406 -17.80 12.30 10.89
C VAL A 406 -18.66 11.66 9.80
N GLY A 407 -19.98 11.87 9.83
CA GLY A 407 -20.91 11.28 8.88
C GLY A 407 -22.33 11.17 9.43
N TRP A 408 -23.10 10.23 8.88
CA TRP A 408 -24.54 10.13 9.13
C TRP A 408 -24.85 9.15 10.25
N GLU A 409 -25.44 9.65 11.35
CA GLU A 409 -26.05 8.77 12.37
C GLU A 409 -27.33 8.08 11.86
N ARG A 410 -28.04 8.72 10.93
CA ARG A 410 -29.24 8.20 10.25
C ARG A 410 -29.01 8.12 8.74
N PHE A 411 -28.13 7.22 8.32
CA PHE A 411 -27.74 7.07 6.91
C PHE A 411 -28.91 6.55 6.05
N ALA A 412 -29.34 5.32 6.33
CA ALA A 412 -30.39 4.59 5.62
C ALA A 412 -31.17 3.73 6.61
N LYS A 413 -32.42 3.36 6.31
CA LYS A 413 -33.10 2.33 7.12
C LYS A 413 -32.43 0.99 6.90
N LEU A 414 -32.32 0.19 7.96
CA LEU A 414 -31.68 -1.13 7.87
C LEU A 414 -32.40 -2.04 6.87
N GLU A 415 -33.74 -2.00 6.85
CA GLU A 415 -34.57 -2.75 5.91
C GLU A 415 -34.24 -2.42 4.44
N ASP A 416 -34.05 -1.14 4.12
CA ASP A 416 -33.71 -0.70 2.76
C ASP A 416 -32.32 -1.21 2.33
N LEU A 417 -31.35 -1.25 3.25
CA LEU A 417 -30.02 -1.79 2.97
C LEU A 417 -30.03 -3.32 2.81
N LEU A 418 -30.85 -4.03 3.60
CA LEU A 418 -31.03 -5.47 3.46
C LEU A 418 -31.67 -5.79 2.11
N ASP A 419 -32.71 -5.06 1.72
CA ASP A 419 -33.35 -5.20 0.41
C ASP A 419 -32.37 -4.92 -0.73
N ALA A 420 -31.58 -3.83 -0.63
CA ALA A 420 -30.55 -3.51 -1.60
C ALA A 420 -29.49 -4.62 -1.72
N SER A 421 -29.10 -5.24 -0.59
CA SER A 421 -28.10 -6.32 -0.58
C SER A 421 -28.57 -7.61 -1.27
N ARG A 422 -29.89 -7.84 -1.36
CA ARG A 422 -30.49 -9.05 -1.95
C ARG A 422 -30.74 -8.92 -3.45
N GLU A 423 -30.75 -7.71 -4.00
CA GLU A 423 -31.18 -7.48 -5.37
C GLU A 423 -30.09 -7.85 -6.40
N GLY A 424 -30.44 -8.74 -7.34
CA GLY A 424 -29.68 -8.96 -8.56
C GLY A 424 -28.40 -9.80 -8.45
N GLN A 425 -28.14 -10.50 -7.32
CA GLN A 425 -26.92 -11.29 -7.15
C GLN A 425 -27.20 -12.69 -6.58
N SER A 426 -26.44 -13.68 -7.04
CA SER A 426 -26.42 -15.03 -6.45
C SER A 426 -25.79 -15.08 -5.06
N HIS A 427 -25.12 -13.98 -4.66
CA HIS A 427 -24.50 -13.77 -3.36
C HIS A 427 -24.92 -12.39 -2.84
N PRO A 428 -25.64 -12.30 -1.71
CA PRO A 428 -26.11 -11.01 -1.20
C PRO A 428 -24.93 -10.15 -0.76
N ALA A 429 -24.84 -8.94 -1.31
CA ALA A 429 -23.79 -7.97 -1.00
C ALA A 429 -24.35 -6.56 -1.10
N LEU A 430 -24.16 -5.74 -0.07
CA LEU A 430 -24.48 -4.33 -0.13
C LEU A 430 -23.37 -3.59 -0.87
N GLU A 431 -23.70 -2.81 -1.89
CA GLU A 431 -22.74 -1.94 -2.60
C GLU A 431 -23.11 -0.46 -2.40
N LEU A 432 -22.13 0.33 -1.95
CA LEU A 432 -22.23 1.79 -1.85
C LEU A 432 -21.24 2.43 -2.82
N ARG A 433 -21.69 3.36 -3.65
CA ARG A 433 -20.79 4.22 -4.43
C ARG A 433 -20.57 5.52 -3.69
N VAL A 434 -19.32 5.84 -3.40
CA VAL A 434 -18.95 7.05 -2.70
C VAL A 434 -18.14 7.95 -3.62
N ARG A 435 -18.47 9.24 -3.66
CA ARG A 435 -17.66 10.28 -4.28
C ARG A 435 -17.21 11.24 -3.20
N VAL A 436 -15.90 11.38 -3.04
CA VAL A 436 -15.27 12.30 -2.10
C VAL A 436 -14.59 13.39 -2.91
N ARG A 437 -14.92 14.66 -2.66
CA ARG A 437 -14.35 15.80 -3.37
C ARG A 437 -13.83 16.84 -2.40
N ALA A 438 -12.74 17.52 -2.76
CA ALA A 438 -12.36 18.75 -2.07
C ALA A 438 -13.46 19.81 -2.28
N PRO A 439 -13.79 20.64 -1.26
CA PRO A 439 -14.56 21.85 -1.53
C PRO A 439 -13.82 22.64 -2.60
N HIS A 440 -14.53 23.08 -3.64
CA HIS A 440 -13.96 24.04 -4.57
C HIS A 440 -13.43 25.22 -3.75
N ARG A 441 -12.16 25.58 -3.93
CA ARG A 441 -11.67 26.87 -3.46
C ARG A 441 -12.63 27.91 -4.02
N HIS A 442 -13.46 28.50 -3.15
CA HIS A 442 -14.27 29.62 -3.57
C HIS A 442 -13.30 30.66 -4.13
N ILE A 443 -13.43 30.93 -5.43
CA ILE A 443 -13.03 32.22 -5.97
C ILE A 443 -13.74 33.24 -5.07
N PRO A 444 -13.02 34.19 -4.44
CA PRO A 444 -13.67 35.16 -3.57
C PRO A 444 -14.78 35.83 -4.36
N LEU A 445 -16.02 35.65 -3.92
CA LEU A 445 -17.16 36.41 -4.42
C LEU A 445 -16.86 37.87 -4.07
N ALA A 446 -16.42 38.62 -5.07
CA ALA A 446 -16.32 40.06 -4.99
C ALA A 446 -17.69 40.60 -4.57
N ILE A 447 -17.64 41.45 -3.56
CA ILE A 447 -18.73 42.17 -2.93
C ILE A 447 -19.64 42.78 -4.00
N HIS A 448 -20.88 42.29 -4.12
CA HIS A 448 -21.99 43.08 -4.65
C HIS A 448 -22.74 43.69 -3.47
N GLN A 449 -22.31 44.87 -3.05
CA GLN A 449 -23.19 45.84 -2.41
C GLN A 449 -24.10 46.42 -3.49
N GLY A 450 -25.41 46.37 -3.27
CA GLY A 450 -26.36 47.01 -4.18
C GLY A 450 -27.83 46.74 -3.85
N ALA A 451 -28.39 47.64 -3.05
CA ALA A 451 -29.81 48.05 -3.01
C ALA A 451 -30.85 47.05 -2.48
N GLU A 452 -31.24 47.24 -1.21
CA GLU A 452 -32.65 47.44 -0.87
C GLU A 452 -32.80 48.51 0.22
N ALA A 453 -33.76 49.39 0.02
CA ALA A 453 -34.06 50.56 0.82
C ALA A 453 -35.24 50.30 1.77
N GLY A 454 -35.17 50.89 2.97
CA GLY A 454 -36.33 51.39 3.71
C GLY A 454 -36.83 50.56 4.89
N LEU A 455 -36.54 50.97 6.13
CA LEU A 455 -37.40 51.80 6.98
C LEU A 455 -36.80 51.97 8.40
N GLN A 456 -36.67 53.23 8.84
CA GLN A 456 -36.92 53.82 10.19
C GLN A 456 -36.60 52.99 11.47
N ALA A 457 -35.96 53.48 12.54
CA ALA A 457 -35.82 54.84 13.10
C ALA A 457 -34.83 54.89 14.30
N GLN A 458 -34.24 56.09 14.53
CA GLN A 458 -33.85 56.74 15.82
C GLN A 458 -32.74 56.10 16.71
N VAL A 459 -31.81 56.77 17.42
CA VAL A 459 -31.46 58.18 17.73
C VAL A 459 -29.97 58.20 18.21
N PHE A 460 -29.30 59.32 17.89
CA PHE A 460 -27.92 59.83 18.17
C PHE A 460 -27.63 60.15 19.68
N PRO A 461 -26.47 60.73 20.14
CA PRO A 461 -25.15 60.99 19.49
C PRO A 461 -23.84 60.99 20.37
N GLN A 462 -22.71 61.34 19.71
CA GLN A 462 -21.43 62.00 20.14
C GLN A 462 -20.37 61.13 20.86
N SER A 463 -19.05 61.27 20.65
CA SER A 463 -18.22 62.40 20.22
C SER A 463 -16.82 61.96 19.70
N LEU A 464 -16.30 62.66 18.68
CA LEU A 464 -14.88 62.77 18.30
C LEU A 464 -14.17 63.86 19.14
N PRO A 465 -12.83 63.87 19.28
CA PRO A 465 -11.95 64.61 18.35
C PRO A 465 -10.65 63.83 17.99
N ARG A 466 -10.13 63.86 16.76
CA ARG A 466 -9.47 64.92 15.95
C ARG A 466 -7.94 65.00 16.18
N GLN A 467 -7.21 64.59 15.13
CA GLN A 467 -5.95 65.11 14.57
C GLN A 467 -4.70 65.28 15.46
N GLN A 468 -3.56 64.76 14.96
CA GLN A 468 -2.48 65.63 14.45
C GLN A 468 -1.47 64.87 13.57
N GLU A 469 -1.21 65.46 12.40
CA GLU A 469 -0.08 65.19 11.52
C GLU A 469 1.20 65.83 12.10
N ALA A 470 2.35 65.20 11.89
CA ALA A 470 3.62 65.92 11.77
C ALA A 470 4.62 65.12 10.90
N LYS A 471 5.20 65.84 9.94
CA LYS A 471 6.23 65.44 8.97
C LYS A 471 7.65 65.50 9.58
N ARG A 472 8.61 65.00 8.77
CA ARG A 472 10.06 65.33 8.69
C ARG A 472 10.96 64.66 9.74
N ASP A 473 12.19 64.24 9.49
CA ASP A 473 13.17 64.34 8.39
C ASP A 473 14.12 63.12 8.47
N GLY A 474 14.91 62.87 7.42
CA GLY A 474 15.80 61.71 7.30
C GLY A 474 17.23 61.84 7.87
N ALA A 475 17.93 60.70 7.86
CA ALA A 475 19.39 60.46 7.83
C ALA A 475 19.55 58.92 7.69
N VAL A 476 20.23 58.28 6.74
CA VAL A 476 21.64 58.30 6.27
C VAL A 476 22.63 57.57 7.22
N VAL A 477 23.15 56.45 6.68
CA VAL A 477 24.36 55.59 6.96
C VAL A 477 24.36 54.44 7.98
N LYS A 478 24.98 53.33 7.49
CA LYS A 478 25.70 52.18 8.10
C LYS A 478 24.84 50.93 8.31
N GLU A 479 24.98 49.82 7.57
CA GLU A 479 26.15 49.00 7.20
C GLU A 479 26.96 48.54 8.42
N GLU A 480 26.68 47.31 8.90
CA GLU A 480 27.67 46.39 9.46
C GLU A 480 27.08 44.97 9.66
N ASP A 481 27.93 44.00 9.36
CA ASP A 481 27.77 42.56 9.35
C ASP A 481 27.43 41.93 10.71
N TRP A 482 26.69 40.82 10.69
CA TRP A 482 26.79 39.77 11.72
C TRP A 482 26.69 38.38 11.08
N LEU A 483 27.85 37.73 10.99
CA LEU A 483 28.03 36.28 10.97
C LEU A 483 28.10 35.81 12.43
N PHE A 484 27.30 34.80 12.77
CA PHE A 484 27.71 33.65 13.59
C PHE A 484 26.83 32.45 13.26
#